data_AF-A0A0G2DY17-F1
#
_entry.id   AF-A0A0G2DY17-F1
#
_cell.length_a   1.000
_cell.length_b   1.000
_cell.length_c   1.000
_cell.angle_alpha   90.00
_cell.angle_beta   90.00
_cell.angle_gamma   90.00
#
_symmetry.space_group_name_H-M   'P 1'
#
loop_
_entity.id
_entity.type
_entity.pdbx_description
1 polymer ?
#
loop_
_entity_poly.entity_id
_entity_poly.type
_entity_poly.pdbx_seq_one_letter_code
_entity_poly.pdbx_strand_id
1 'polypeptide(L)'
;MRKPSSAYTMAIWFPVICSWIAIIGIVVTSATQVIYGTYIWDPVAIVAEWDGPSGRAAAFFAGLSWVIAQLCVNISANVITVANDLTSLFPKYINIRRGALIAAVVGGWIMVPWKILTSASSLLTFMNNLGIFLAPTMSILITDFWIVHRRRLDVPALYQPHGRYRYTRGFNWRAVVAFLVALVPLLPGMANAVNSSIEIGGLIHLVDMNFYYGYFAAMFVYWGLSAVWPAKETLVDEMIEGLGIERGVAETGSEEGFDEIKGEKRKARVSQDLVRES
;
A
#
# COMPACT_ATOMS: atom_id res chain seq x y z
N MET A 1 -11.41 -17.31 -3.83
CA MET A 1 -10.28 -17.13 -2.87
C MET A 1 -9.81 -18.45 -2.25
N ARG A 2 -8.65 -18.97 -2.66
CA ARG A 2 -8.02 -20.16 -2.05
C ARG A 2 -7.35 -19.76 -0.71
N LYS A 3 -7.73 -20.45 0.39
CA LYS A 3 -7.23 -20.41 1.79
C LYS A 3 -6.50 -19.12 2.27
N PRO A 4 -7.04 -18.37 3.26
CA PRO A 4 -6.43 -17.16 3.82
C PRO A 4 -5.19 -17.40 4.71
N SER A 5 -4.49 -18.54 4.57
CA SER A 5 -3.34 -18.92 5.42
C SER A 5 -2.24 -17.85 5.43
N SER A 6 -1.99 -17.24 4.28
CA SER A 6 -0.99 -16.17 4.13
C SER A 6 -1.33 -14.93 4.97
N ALA A 7 -2.61 -14.53 5.01
CA ALA A 7 -3.03 -13.35 5.75
C ALA A 7 -2.87 -13.52 7.27
N TYR A 8 -3.24 -14.69 7.81
CA TYR A 8 -3.03 -14.98 9.24
C TYR A 8 -1.55 -15.08 9.60
N THR A 9 -0.75 -15.64 8.69
CA THR A 9 0.71 -15.72 8.87
C THR A 9 1.31 -14.30 8.92
N MET A 10 0.93 -13.41 8.00
CA MET A 10 1.36 -12.02 8.01
C MET A 10 0.92 -11.28 9.27
N ALA A 11 -0.32 -11.48 9.72
CA ALA A 11 -0.87 -10.80 10.90
C ALA A 11 -0.07 -11.11 12.19
N ILE A 12 0.50 -12.31 12.30
CA ILE A 12 1.32 -12.70 13.45
C ILE A 12 2.78 -12.25 13.27
N TRP A 13 3.39 -12.53 12.12
CA TRP A 13 4.82 -12.31 11.93
C TRP A 13 5.19 -10.83 11.76
N PHE A 14 4.33 -10.03 11.14
CA PHE A 14 4.64 -8.63 10.86
C PHE A 14 4.84 -7.81 12.15
N PRO A 15 3.93 -7.83 13.15
CA PRO A 15 4.14 -7.12 14.41
C PRO A 15 5.36 -7.62 15.18
N VAL A 16 5.65 -8.93 15.16
CA VAL A 16 6.79 -9.51 15.87
C VAL A 16 8.11 -9.00 15.29
N ILE A 17 8.25 -9.01 13.97
CA ILE A 17 9.45 -8.51 13.29
C ILE A 17 9.62 -7.00 13.54
N CYS A 18 8.54 -6.21 13.39
CA CYS A 18 8.58 -4.77 13.65
C CYS A 18 8.96 -4.45 15.11
N SER A 19 8.40 -5.19 16.07
CA SER A 19 8.71 -5.00 17.49
C SER A 19 10.16 -5.33 17.80
N TRP A 20 10.69 -6.40 17.20
CA TRP A 20 12.09 -6.78 17.37
C TRP A 20 13.05 -5.72 16.83
N ILE A 21 12.79 -5.19 15.64
CA ILE A 21 13.59 -4.11 15.05
C ILE A 21 13.50 -2.84 15.92
N ALA A 22 12.31 -2.50 16.42
CA ALA A 22 12.13 -1.34 17.29
C ALA A 22 12.92 -1.46 18.60
N ILE A 23 12.93 -2.64 19.23
CA ILE A 23 13.73 -2.90 20.43
C ILE A 23 15.22 -2.70 20.15
N ILE A 24 15.73 -3.23 19.03
CA ILE A 24 17.14 -3.03 18.65
C ILE A 24 17.44 -1.54 18.48
N GLY A 25 16.55 -0.79 17.80
CA GLY A 25 16.71 0.65 17.63
C GLY A 25 16.78 1.42 18.96
N ILE A 26 15.91 1.09 19.92
CA ILE A 26 15.90 1.69 21.26
C ILE A 26 17.18 1.37 22.02
N VAL A 27 17.60 0.10 22.03
CA VAL A 27 18.81 -0.34 22.74
C VAL A 27 20.06 0.33 22.17
N VAL A 28 20.19 0.37 20.84
CA VAL A 28 21.33 1.01 20.16
C VAL A 28 21.35 2.51 20.43
N THR A 29 20.20 3.20 20.32
CA THR A 29 20.10 4.64 20.64
C THR A 29 20.38 4.93 22.12
N SER A 30 20.02 4.03 23.03
CA SER A 30 20.37 4.18 24.45
C SER A 30 21.86 3.98 24.70
N ALA A 31 22.51 3.08 23.94
CA ALA A 31 23.95 2.83 24.06
C ALA A 31 24.78 4.01 23.55
N THR A 32 24.32 4.73 22.51
CA THR A 32 25.03 5.91 21.99
C THR A 32 25.16 7.02 23.04
N GLN A 33 24.17 7.17 23.93
CA GLN A 33 24.29 8.09 25.06
C GLN A 33 25.43 7.73 26.02
N VAL A 34 25.67 6.44 26.26
CA VAL A 34 26.73 5.97 27.16
C VAL A 34 28.11 6.09 26.51
N ILE A 35 28.20 5.83 25.20
CA ILE A 35 29.48 5.79 24.46
C ILE A 35 29.89 7.19 23.98
N TYR A 36 28.95 7.94 23.40
CA TYR A 36 29.19 9.21 22.70
C TYR A 36 28.62 10.43 23.44
N GLY A 37 27.93 10.23 24.58
CA GLY A 37 27.37 11.31 25.39
C GLY A 37 26.13 12.00 24.78
N THR A 38 25.68 11.55 23.61
CA THR A 38 24.50 12.10 22.91
C THR A 38 23.62 10.99 22.33
N TYR A 39 22.31 11.21 22.29
CA TYR A 39 21.35 10.29 21.69
C TYR A 39 21.37 10.43 20.16
N ILE A 40 22.08 9.52 19.51
CA ILE A 40 22.08 9.39 18.05
C ILE A 40 21.01 8.37 17.66
N TRP A 41 19.96 8.83 16.98
CA TRP A 41 18.84 8.01 16.52
C TRP A 41 18.95 7.58 15.05
N ASP A 42 19.76 8.27 14.25
CA ASP A 42 20.03 7.92 12.86
C ASP A 42 21.12 6.84 12.78
N PRO A 43 20.81 5.62 12.28
CA PRO A 43 21.78 4.54 12.16
C PRO A 43 22.97 4.89 11.27
N VAL A 44 22.78 5.72 10.24
CA VAL A 44 23.87 6.12 9.34
C VAL A 44 24.84 7.06 10.06
N ALA A 45 24.31 7.96 10.90
CA ALA A 45 25.13 8.82 11.75
C ALA A 45 25.95 8.02 12.79
N ILE A 46 25.40 6.93 13.32
CA ILE A 46 26.15 6.04 14.24
C ILE A 46 27.33 5.37 13.52
N VAL A 47 27.11 4.89 12.30
CA VAL A 47 28.17 4.26 11.49
C VAL A 47 29.27 5.26 11.12
N ALA A 48 28.93 6.53 10.96
CA ALA A 48 29.90 7.59 10.67
C ALA A 48 30.89 7.85 11.83
N GLU A 49 30.52 7.48 13.05
CA GLU A 49 31.35 7.66 14.25
C GLU A 49 32.36 6.50 14.45
N TRP A 50 32.37 5.50 13.56
CA TRP A 50 33.27 4.35 13.65
C TRP A 50 34.69 4.67 13.14
N ASP A 51 35.55 5.09 14.06
CA ASP A 51 36.92 5.45 13.78
C ASP A 51 37.94 4.29 13.84
N GLY A 52 39.12 4.53 13.27
CA GLY A 52 40.25 3.59 13.22
C GLY A 52 40.28 2.67 11.99
N PRO A 53 41.37 1.89 11.77
CA PRO A 53 41.51 1.04 10.58
C PRO A 53 40.42 -0.02 10.44
N SER A 54 40.04 -0.67 11.55
CA SER A 54 38.95 -1.67 11.60
C SER A 54 37.56 -1.01 11.55
N GLY A 55 37.38 0.13 12.24
CA GLY A 55 36.13 0.89 12.25
C GLY A 55 35.74 1.39 10.86
N ARG A 56 36.69 1.96 10.11
CA ARG A 56 36.47 2.40 8.73
C ARG A 56 36.10 1.25 7.78
N ALA A 57 36.70 0.08 7.96
CA ALA A 57 36.34 -1.10 7.18
C ALA A 57 34.91 -1.56 7.50
N ALA A 58 34.54 -1.60 8.79
CA ALA A 58 33.17 -1.92 9.21
C ALA A 58 32.17 -0.89 8.68
N ALA A 59 32.51 0.40 8.70
CA ALA A 59 31.67 1.48 8.20
C ALA A 59 31.42 1.36 6.70
N PHE A 60 32.43 0.97 5.92
CA PHE A 60 32.27 0.69 4.50
C PHE A 60 31.27 -0.44 4.23
N PHE A 61 31.40 -1.58 4.91
CA PHE A 61 30.49 -2.72 4.72
C PHE A 61 29.07 -2.41 5.21
N ALA A 62 28.93 -1.73 6.34
CA ALA A 62 27.63 -1.30 6.86
C ALA A 62 26.96 -0.30 5.91
N GLY A 63 27.69 0.71 5.43
CA GLY A 63 27.19 1.68 4.46
C GLY A 63 26.82 1.03 3.12
N LEU A 64 27.64 0.11 2.61
CA LEU A 64 27.34 -0.63 1.38
C LEU A 64 26.07 -1.47 1.53
N SER A 65 25.92 -2.18 2.65
CA SER A 65 24.72 -2.94 2.96
C SER A 65 23.49 -2.02 3.04
N TRP A 66 23.61 -0.86 3.69
CA TRP A 66 22.54 0.13 3.80
C TRP A 66 22.10 0.66 2.43
N VAL A 67 23.05 1.00 1.56
CA VAL A 67 22.76 1.47 0.18
C VAL A 67 22.01 0.41 -0.61
N ILE A 68 22.46 -0.86 -0.56
CA ILE A 68 21.80 -1.97 -1.26
C ILE A 68 20.38 -2.18 -0.70
N ALA A 69 20.23 -2.23 0.62
CA ALA A 69 18.94 -2.41 1.27
C ALA A 69 17.95 -1.29 0.90
N GLN A 70 18.40 -0.04 0.94
CA GLN A 70 17.56 1.11 0.61
C GLN A 70 17.16 1.13 -0.86
N LEU A 71 18.06 0.75 -1.77
CA LEU A 71 17.76 0.61 -3.20
C LEU A 71 16.68 -0.45 -3.44
N CYS A 72 16.82 -1.63 -2.80
CA CYS A 72 15.84 -2.71 -2.92
C CYS A 72 14.45 -2.30 -2.44
N VAL A 73 14.35 -1.70 -1.26
CA VAL A 73 13.04 -1.28 -0.69
C VAL A 73 12.43 -0.15 -1.50
N ASN A 74 13.21 0.85 -1.91
CA ASN A 74 12.69 1.99 -2.69
C ASN A 74 12.16 1.56 -4.06
N ILE A 75 12.86 0.65 -4.76
CA ILE A 75 12.39 0.16 -6.07
C ILE A 75 11.14 -0.70 -5.87
N SER A 76 11.19 -1.68 -4.98
CA SER A 76 10.12 -2.68 -4.84
C SER A 76 8.84 -2.13 -4.22
N ALA A 77 8.94 -1.30 -3.18
CA ALA A 77 7.79 -0.83 -2.41
C ALA A 77 7.25 0.52 -2.89
N ASN A 78 8.12 1.45 -3.30
CA ASN A 78 7.71 2.84 -3.56
C ASN A 78 7.55 3.13 -5.06
N VAL A 79 8.57 2.84 -5.87
CA VAL A 79 8.57 3.20 -7.30
C VAL A 79 7.52 2.40 -8.08
N ILE A 80 7.42 1.09 -7.84
CA ILE A 80 6.45 0.23 -8.56
C ILE A 80 5.01 0.64 -8.24
N THR A 81 4.72 0.95 -6.99
CA THR A 81 3.37 1.36 -6.54
C THR A 81 2.93 2.64 -7.23
N VAL A 82 3.76 3.70 -7.18
CA VAL A 82 3.46 4.98 -7.85
C VAL A 82 3.35 4.79 -9.36
N ALA A 83 4.23 3.99 -9.97
CA ALA A 83 4.18 3.74 -11.41
C ALA A 83 2.89 3.01 -11.82
N ASN A 84 2.42 2.07 -11.00
CA ASN A 84 1.16 1.37 -11.22
C ASN A 84 -0.03 2.33 -11.13
N ASP A 85 -0.10 3.15 -10.08
CA ASP A 85 -1.17 4.13 -9.90
C ASP A 85 -1.24 5.14 -11.05
N LEU A 86 -0.10 5.66 -11.50
CA LEU A 86 -0.03 6.58 -12.64
C LEU A 86 -0.43 5.92 -13.96
N THR A 87 -0.08 4.65 -14.15
CA THR A 87 -0.46 3.88 -15.34
C THR A 87 -1.97 3.63 -15.35
N SER A 88 -2.58 3.35 -14.19
CA SER A 88 -4.02 3.18 -14.07
C SER A 88 -4.79 4.50 -14.25
N LEU A 89 -4.23 5.63 -13.81
CA LEU A 89 -4.88 6.93 -13.92
C LEU A 89 -4.78 7.54 -15.33
N PHE A 90 -3.63 7.39 -15.99
CA PHE A 90 -3.36 7.95 -17.32
C PHE A 90 -2.84 6.89 -18.31
N PRO A 91 -3.59 5.82 -18.59
CA PRO A 91 -3.11 4.65 -19.34
C PRO A 91 -2.70 4.97 -20.79
N LYS A 92 -3.24 6.05 -21.38
CA LYS A 92 -2.89 6.50 -22.73
C LYS A 92 -1.52 7.20 -22.80
N TYR A 93 -1.06 7.80 -21.69
CA TYR A 93 0.09 8.70 -21.68
C TYR A 93 1.29 8.10 -20.92
N ILE A 94 1.01 7.37 -19.85
CA ILE A 94 2.00 6.85 -18.92
C ILE A 94 2.02 5.32 -19.00
N ASN A 95 3.22 4.79 -19.26
CA ASN A 95 3.52 3.38 -19.08
C ASN A 95 4.33 3.20 -17.79
N ILE A 96 4.49 1.96 -17.33
CA ILE A 96 5.18 1.66 -16.07
C ILE A 96 6.61 2.25 -16.01
N ARG A 97 7.33 2.29 -17.13
CA ARG A 97 8.69 2.85 -17.20
C ARG A 97 8.68 4.37 -17.04
N ARG A 98 7.75 5.07 -17.69
CA ARG A 98 7.55 6.52 -17.55
C ARG A 98 7.06 6.87 -16.14
N GLY A 99 6.14 6.08 -15.59
CA GLY A 99 5.67 6.24 -14.22
C GLY A 99 6.80 6.11 -13.20
N ALA A 100 7.70 5.14 -13.38
CA ALA A 100 8.88 4.97 -12.53
C ALA A 100 9.85 6.17 -12.61
N LEU A 101 10.06 6.72 -13.81
CA LEU A 101 10.87 7.93 -13.98
C LEU A 101 10.25 9.14 -13.28
N ILE A 102 8.94 9.33 -13.42
CA ILE A 102 8.20 10.41 -12.74
C ILE A 102 8.33 10.24 -11.23
N ALA A 103 8.16 9.03 -10.70
CA ALA A 103 8.31 8.75 -9.27
C ALA A 103 9.71 9.09 -8.76
N ALA A 104 10.76 8.73 -9.51
CA ALA A 104 12.15 9.02 -9.14
C ALA A 104 12.46 10.52 -9.15
N VAL A 105 11.98 11.27 -10.15
CA VAL A 105 12.22 12.72 -10.24
C VAL A 105 11.39 13.48 -9.21
N VAL A 106 10.08 13.24 -9.15
CA VAL A 106 9.18 13.98 -8.25
C VAL A 106 9.45 13.61 -6.80
N GLY A 107 9.39 12.31 -6.46
CA GLY A 107 9.57 11.84 -5.10
C GLY A 107 11.01 11.99 -4.60
N GLY A 108 12.00 11.74 -5.47
CA GLY A 108 13.40 11.83 -5.11
C GLY A 108 13.94 13.26 -5.06
N TRP A 109 13.65 14.08 -6.07
CA TRP A 109 14.34 15.37 -6.24
C TRP A 109 13.46 16.59 -5.96
N ILE A 110 12.18 16.57 -6.36
CA ILE A 110 11.31 17.75 -6.23
C ILE A 110 10.78 17.90 -4.80
N MET A 111 10.41 16.80 -4.16
CA MET A 111 9.86 16.82 -2.79
C MET A 111 10.92 17.09 -1.72
N VAL A 112 12.21 16.94 -2.03
CA VAL A 112 13.35 17.18 -1.13
C VAL A 112 13.14 16.50 0.25
N PRO A 113 12.88 15.18 0.29
CA PRO A 113 12.44 14.50 1.52
C PRO A 113 13.45 14.56 2.66
N TRP A 114 14.75 14.72 2.37
CA TRP A 114 15.80 14.84 3.38
C TRP A 114 15.66 16.08 4.28
N LYS A 115 14.91 17.11 3.86
CA LYS A 115 14.61 18.24 4.76
C LYS A 115 13.75 17.84 5.95
N ILE A 116 12.90 16.82 5.80
CA ILE A 116 12.05 16.30 6.89
C ILE A 116 12.90 15.52 7.90
N LEU A 117 13.97 14.86 7.45
CA LEU A 117 14.89 14.07 8.28
C LEU A 117 15.81 14.92 9.18
N THR A 118 15.75 16.26 9.07
CA THR A 118 16.57 17.17 9.88
C THR A 118 16.29 17.11 11.38
N SER A 119 15.09 16.65 11.78
CA SER A 119 14.70 16.50 13.17
C SER A 119 13.72 15.35 13.36
N ALA A 120 13.90 14.58 14.44
CA ALA A 120 12.96 13.53 14.84
C ALA A 120 11.53 14.09 15.03
N SER A 121 11.39 15.31 15.55
CA SER A 121 10.10 15.96 15.73
C SER A 121 9.40 16.24 14.41
N SER A 122 10.15 16.70 13.40
CA SER A 122 9.63 16.96 12.05
C SER A 122 9.18 15.67 11.37
N LEU A 123 9.94 14.59 11.53
CA LEU A 123 9.58 13.27 11.04
C LEU A 123 8.30 12.74 11.68
N LEU A 124 8.20 12.79 13.02
CA LEU A 124 7.00 12.33 13.73
C LEU A 124 5.75 13.13 13.33
N THR A 125 5.90 14.45 13.22
CA THR A 125 4.82 15.34 12.76
C THR A 125 4.36 14.99 11.35
N PHE A 126 5.29 14.75 10.44
CA PHE A 126 4.98 14.36 9.07
C PHE A 126 4.24 13.01 9.01
N MET A 127 4.71 12.00 9.76
CA MET A 127 4.05 10.69 9.83
C MET A 127 2.63 10.79 10.39
N ASN A 128 2.44 11.61 11.43
CA ASN A 128 1.13 11.84 12.03
C ASN A 128 0.16 12.47 11.02
N ASN A 129 0.63 13.48 10.29
CA ASN A 129 -0.16 14.17 9.28
C ASN A 129 -0.54 13.28 8.10
N LEU A 130 0.32 12.34 7.70
CA LEU A 130 -0.04 11.34 6.68
C LEU A 130 -1.15 10.39 7.16
N GLY A 131 -1.13 10.00 8.43
CA GLY A 131 -2.13 9.13 9.04
C GLY A 131 -3.56 9.69 8.92
N ILE A 132 -3.70 11.02 9.03
CA ILE A 132 -4.99 11.73 8.93
C ILE A 132 -5.69 11.49 7.58
N PHE A 133 -4.95 11.33 6.48
CA PHE A 133 -5.52 11.08 5.15
C PHE A 133 -5.64 9.58 4.84
N LEU A 134 -4.67 8.78 5.29
CA LEU A 134 -4.62 7.36 5.00
C LEU A 134 -5.68 6.56 5.79
N ALA A 135 -5.90 6.91 7.05
CA ALA A 135 -6.88 6.24 7.91
C ALA A 135 -8.32 6.25 7.35
N PRO A 136 -8.91 7.41 6.99
CA PRO A 136 -10.27 7.43 6.43
C PRO A 136 -10.34 6.75 5.05
N THR A 137 -9.30 6.87 4.22
CA THR A 137 -9.26 6.20 2.90
C THR A 137 -9.29 4.68 3.07
N MET A 138 -8.44 4.13 3.94
CA MET A 138 -8.42 2.71 4.28
C MET A 138 -9.77 2.24 4.81
N SER A 139 -10.36 3.00 5.72
CA SER A 139 -11.65 2.68 6.34
C SER A 139 -12.79 2.61 5.32
N ILE A 140 -12.86 3.57 4.39
CA ILE A 140 -13.87 3.58 3.32
C ILE A 140 -13.72 2.34 2.44
N LEU A 141 -12.49 1.98 2.03
CA LEU A 141 -12.24 0.80 1.20
C LEU A 141 -12.64 -0.51 1.90
N ILE A 142 -12.29 -0.66 3.18
CA ILE A 142 -12.65 -1.84 3.98
C ILE A 142 -14.17 -1.94 4.13
N THR A 143 -14.81 -0.83 4.48
CA THR A 143 -16.27 -0.76 4.69
C THR A 143 -17.01 -1.04 3.38
N ASP A 144 -16.54 -0.48 2.27
CA ASP A 144 -17.12 -0.68 0.96
C ASP A 144 -17.07 -2.15 0.53
N PHE A 145 -15.89 -2.79 0.65
CA PHE A 145 -15.72 -4.16 0.20
C PHE A 145 -16.41 -5.17 1.13
N TRP A 146 -16.22 -5.08 2.45
CA TRP A 146 -16.68 -6.10 3.38
C TRP A 146 -18.11 -5.90 3.86
N ILE A 147 -18.55 -4.65 4.06
CA ILE A 147 -19.84 -4.34 4.69
C ILE A 147 -20.88 -4.01 3.63
N VAL A 148 -20.59 -3.06 2.73
CA VAL A 148 -21.55 -2.59 1.71
C VAL A 148 -21.72 -3.64 0.60
N HIS A 149 -20.62 -4.04 -0.04
CA HIS A 149 -20.65 -4.98 -1.16
C HIS A 149 -20.52 -6.46 -0.73
N ARG A 150 -20.29 -6.73 0.57
CA ARG A 150 -20.22 -8.10 1.14
C ARG A 150 -19.30 -9.05 0.36
N ARG A 151 -18.17 -8.55 -0.13
CA ARG A 151 -17.19 -9.24 -1.00
C ARG A 151 -17.75 -9.64 -2.38
N ARG A 152 -18.72 -8.91 -2.92
CA ARG A 152 -19.30 -9.15 -4.25
C ARG A 152 -19.04 -7.94 -5.13
N LEU A 153 -18.07 -8.08 -6.04
CA LEU A 153 -17.71 -7.05 -6.99
C LEU A 153 -17.65 -7.63 -8.39
N ASP A 154 -18.07 -6.82 -9.36
CA ASP A 154 -17.80 -6.99 -10.78
C ASP A 154 -16.43 -6.39 -11.13
N VAL A 155 -15.42 -7.23 -11.32
CA VAL A 155 -14.04 -6.79 -11.64
C VAL A 155 -13.95 -6.19 -13.05
N PRO A 156 -14.53 -6.80 -14.11
CA PRO A 156 -14.58 -6.16 -15.43
C PRO A 156 -15.16 -4.74 -15.43
N ALA A 157 -16.23 -4.51 -14.68
CA ALA A 157 -16.86 -3.19 -14.62
C ALA A 157 -15.99 -2.10 -13.97
N LEU A 158 -14.95 -2.44 -13.19
CA LEU A 158 -13.98 -1.48 -12.63
C LEU A 158 -13.10 -0.84 -13.70
N TYR A 159 -12.87 -1.53 -14.83
CA TYR A 159 -12.06 -1.04 -15.93
C TYR A 159 -12.88 -0.29 -17.01
N GLN A 160 -14.20 -0.21 -16.84
CA GLN A 160 -15.10 0.41 -17.81
C GLN A 160 -15.51 1.83 -17.36
N PRO A 161 -15.16 2.90 -18.11
CA PRO A 161 -15.49 4.28 -17.73
C PRO A 161 -17.00 4.57 -17.61
N HIS A 162 -17.82 3.83 -18.36
CA HIS A 162 -19.28 3.88 -18.32
C HIS A 162 -19.89 2.65 -17.64
N GLY A 163 -19.08 1.96 -16.84
CA GLY A 163 -19.49 0.79 -16.08
C GLY A 163 -20.30 1.15 -14.85
N ARG A 164 -20.62 0.10 -14.11
CA ARG A 164 -21.50 0.10 -12.96
C ARG A 164 -21.02 1.00 -11.81
N TYR A 165 -19.70 1.21 -11.66
CA TYR A 165 -19.10 2.03 -10.61
C TYR A 165 -18.89 3.50 -11.00
N ARG A 166 -19.61 4.00 -12.01
CA ARG A 166 -19.52 5.41 -12.40
C ARG A 166 -20.19 6.34 -11.39
N TYR A 167 -21.14 5.86 -10.59
CA TYR A 167 -21.91 6.69 -9.65
C TYR A 167 -22.44 7.97 -10.32
N THR A 168 -22.51 9.08 -9.57
CA THR A 168 -22.88 10.41 -10.09
C THR A 168 -21.69 11.06 -10.78
N ARG A 169 -21.61 10.92 -12.12
CA ARG A 169 -20.59 11.54 -12.99
C ARG A 169 -19.13 11.16 -12.68
N GLY A 170 -18.90 9.96 -12.15
CA GLY A 170 -17.56 9.46 -11.78
C GLY A 170 -17.25 9.60 -10.29
N PHE A 171 -18.14 10.22 -9.50
CA PHE A 171 -17.91 10.47 -8.07
C PHE A 171 -18.92 9.76 -7.19
N ASN A 172 -18.42 9.05 -6.19
CA ASN A 172 -19.22 8.57 -5.07
C ASN A 172 -19.26 9.65 -3.98
N TRP A 173 -20.33 10.46 -3.99
CA TRP A 173 -20.50 11.54 -3.02
C TRP A 173 -20.50 11.06 -1.56
N ARG A 174 -20.92 9.81 -1.30
CA ARG A 174 -20.95 9.23 0.05
C ARG A 174 -19.55 9.00 0.60
N ALA A 175 -18.65 8.52 -0.25
CA ALA A 175 -17.24 8.36 0.08
C ALA A 175 -16.59 9.73 0.34
N VAL A 176 -16.89 10.73 -0.49
CA VAL A 176 -16.39 12.10 -0.31
C VAL A 176 -16.87 12.71 1.01
N VAL A 177 -18.15 12.58 1.34
CA VAL A 177 -18.70 13.08 2.62
C VAL A 177 -18.06 12.34 3.80
N ALA A 178 -17.95 11.02 3.75
CA ALA A 178 -17.30 10.25 4.82
C ALA A 178 -15.84 10.67 5.03
N PHE A 179 -15.11 10.89 3.94
CA PHE A 179 -13.73 11.38 3.99
C PHE A 179 -13.63 12.78 4.59
N LEU A 180 -14.48 13.72 4.16
CA LEU A 180 -14.47 15.09 4.68
C LEU A 180 -14.88 15.16 6.15
N VAL A 181 -15.86 14.37 6.58
CA VAL A 181 -16.28 14.33 8.00
C VAL A 181 -15.16 13.79 8.89
N ALA A 182 -14.38 12.83 8.41
CA ALA A 182 -13.21 12.34 9.13
C ALA A 182 -12.03 13.33 9.11
N LEU A 183 -11.81 14.02 7.99
CA LEU A 183 -10.67 14.91 7.79
C LEU A 183 -10.83 16.28 8.47
N VAL A 184 -11.98 16.94 8.32
CA VAL A 184 -12.18 18.35 8.72
C VAL A 184 -11.86 18.59 10.20
N PRO A 185 -12.28 17.73 11.15
CA PRO A 185 -11.97 17.92 12.57
C PRO A 185 -10.49 17.74 12.92
N LEU A 186 -9.71 17.11 12.04
CA LEU A 186 -8.27 16.88 12.20
C LEU A 186 -7.41 18.00 11.60
N LEU A 187 -7.96 18.84 10.71
CA LEU A 187 -7.24 19.95 10.09
C LEU A 187 -6.67 20.98 11.08
N PRO A 188 -7.38 21.36 12.17
CA PRO A 188 -6.81 22.25 13.18
C PRO A 188 -5.55 21.66 13.84
N GLY A 189 -5.52 20.34 14.04
CA GLY A 189 -4.34 19.60 14.52
C GLY A 189 -3.14 19.74 13.60
N MET A 190 -3.36 19.60 12.29
CA MET A 190 -2.31 19.80 11.30
C MET A 190 -1.79 21.24 11.29
N ALA A 191 -2.68 22.22 11.44
CA ALA A 191 -2.31 23.63 11.48
C ALA A 191 -1.45 23.96 12.69
N ASN A 192 -1.79 23.46 13.88
CA ASN A 192 -0.99 23.61 15.09
C ASN A 192 0.37 22.89 14.99
N ALA A 193 0.40 21.71 14.35
CA ALA A 193 1.64 20.98 14.15
C ALA A 193 2.66 21.72 13.27
N VAL A 194 2.19 22.62 12.41
CA VAL A 194 3.03 23.51 11.58
C VAL A 194 3.30 24.85 12.29
N ASN A 195 2.31 25.38 12.99
CA ASN A 195 2.41 26.63 13.75
C ASN A 195 1.84 26.45 15.15
N SER A 196 2.74 26.27 16.13
CA SER A 196 2.41 26.08 17.54
C SER A 196 1.71 27.26 18.20
N SER A 197 1.66 28.43 17.54
CA SER A 197 0.96 29.62 18.04
C SER A 197 -0.56 29.50 17.92
N ILE A 198 -1.08 28.51 17.22
CA ILE A 198 -2.52 28.27 17.05
C ILE A 198 -3.01 27.39 18.21
N GLU A 199 -3.67 27.98 19.21
CA GLU A 199 -4.27 27.23 20.30
C GLU A 199 -5.53 26.50 19.83
N ILE A 200 -5.51 25.16 19.89
CA ILE A 200 -6.62 24.29 19.46
C ILE A 200 -7.51 23.85 20.65
N GLY A 201 -7.12 24.19 21.88
CA GLY A 201 -7.82 23.74 23.09
C GLY A 201 -7.95 22.21 23.17
N GLY A 202 -9.13 21.73 23.58
CA GLY A 202 -9.41 20.30 23.80
C GLY A 202 -9.37 19.41 22.54
N LEU A 203 -9.29 20.00 21.33
CA LEU A 203 -9.11 19.24 20.09
C LEU A 203 -7.78 18.49 20.03
N ILE A 204 -6.80 18.88 20.85
CA ILE A 204 -5.49 18.22 20.89
C ILE A 204 -5.61 16.72 21.19
N HIS A 205 -6.53 16.32 22.08
CA HIS A 205 -6.76 14.91 22.40
C HIS A 205 -7.36 14.11 21.24
N LEU A 206 -8.15 14.77 20.39
CA LEU A 206 -8.70 14.14 19.19
C LEU A 206 -7.60 13.95 18.14
N VAL A 207 -6.67 14.90 18.06
CA VAL A 207 -5.48 14.83 17.19
C VAL A 207 -4.51 13.74 17.65
N ASP A 208 -4.32 13.53 18.96
CA ASP A 208 -3.53 12.41 19.49
C ASP A 208 -4.14 11.06 19.07
N MET A 209 -5.46 10.99 18.93
CA MET A 209 -6.20 9.80 18.48
C MET A 209 -6.58 9.84 17.00
N ASN A 210 -5.90 10.65 16.17
CA ASN A 210 -6.32 10.93 14.79
C ASN A 210 -6.60 9.67 13.96
N PHE A 211 -5.78 8.63 14.12
CA PHE A 211 -5.91 7.41 13.33
C PHE A 211 -7.21 6.68 13.65
N TYR A 212 -7.52 6.51 14.94
CA TYR A 212 -8.74 5.85 15.39
C TYR A 212 -9.98 6.68 15.05
N TYR A 213 -9.92 7.99 15.30
CA TYR A 213 -11.01 8.88 14.95
C TYR A 213 -11.30 8.84 13.44
N GLY A 214 -10.27 9.03 12.61
CA GLY A 214 -10.40 9.04 11.16
C GLY A 214 -10.92 7.71 10.61
N TYR A 215 -10.46 6.59 11.18
CA TYR A 215 -10.93 5.26 10.81
C TYR A 215 -12.42 5.05 11.14
N PHE A 216 -12.82 5.23 12.41
CA PHE A 216 -14.18 4.94 12.84
C PHE A 216 -15.20 5.97 12.32
N ALA A 217 -14.83 7.26 12.27
CA ALA A 217 -15.71 8.29 11.73
C ALA A 217 -16.04 8.02 10.25
N ALA A 218 -15.03 7.72 9.43
CA ALA A 218 -15.24 7.40 8.02
C ALA A 218 -16.05 6.10 7.86
N MET A 219 -15.80 5.09 8.70
CA MET A 219 -16.53 3.81 8.68
C MET A 219 -18.03 4.01 8.91
N PHE A 220 -18.39 4.67 10.02
CA PHE A 220 -19.80 4.85 10.39
C PHE A 220 -20.53 5.78 9.43
N VAL A 221 -19.91 6.87 8.98
CA VAL A 221 -20.53 7.80 8.04
C VAL A 221 -20.72 7.13 6.68
N TYR A 222 -19.70 6.43 6.16
CA TYR A 222 -19.81 5.77 4.86
C TYR A 222 -20.84 4.64 4.88
N TRP A 223 -20.84 3.83 5.94
CA TRP A 223 -21.82 2.76 6.13
C TRP A 223 -23.24 3.33 6.27
N GLY A 224 -23.42 4.35 7.11
CA GLY A 224 -24.73 4.99 7.33
C GLY A 224 -25.29 5.61 6.05
N LEU A 225 -24.48 6.36 5.31
CA LEU A 225 -24.89 6.94 4.02
C LEU A 225 -25.22 5.86 2.98
N SER A 226 -24.46 4.77 2.95
CA SER A 226 -24.69 3.65 2.03
C SER A 226 -25.89 2.80 2.42
N ALA A 227 -26.26 2.75 3.70
CA ALA A 227 -27.45 2.07 4.19
C ALA A 227 -28.73 2.87 3.92
N VAL A 228 -28.70 4.20 4.13
CA VAL A 228 -29.86 5.08 3.90
C VAL A 228 -30.08 5.33 2.41
N TRP A 229 -29.01 5.58 1.66
CA TRP A 229 -29.05 5.75 0.22
C TRP A 229 -28.14 4.70 -0.43
N PRO A 230 -28.61 3.47 -0.71
CA PRO A 230 -27.79 2.48 -1.40
C PRO A 230 -27.62 2.83 -2.89
N ALA A 231 -26.41 2.67 -3.43
CA ALA A 231 -26.21 2.66 -4.89
C ALA A 231 -26.61 1.28 -5.41
N LYS A 232 -27.90 1.08 -5.64
CA LYS A 232 -28.43 -0.21 -6.12
C LYS A 232 -27.76 -0.67 -7.41
N GLU A 233 -27.33 0.27 -8.24
CA GLU A 233 -26.60 -0.02 -9.47
C GLU A 233 -25.30 -0.78 -9.19
N THR A 234 -24.55 -0.48 -8.11
CA THR A 234 -23.24 -1.11 -7.82
C THR A 234 -23.31 -2.50 -7.20
N LEU A 235 -24.47 -2.89 -6.68
CA LEU A 235 -24.64 -4.15 -5.98
C LEU A 235 -24.76 -5.31 -6.99
N VAL A 236 -23.95 -6.34 -6.78
CA VAL A 236 -23.92 -7.58 -7.58
C VAL A 236 -24.24 -8.76 -6.68
N ASP A 237 -24.99 -9.73 -7.18
CA ASP A 237 -25.38 -10.91 -6.41
C ASP A 237 -24.19 -11.83 -6.10
N GLU A 238 -23.21 -11.88 -7.01
CA GLU A 238 -22.01 -12.72 -6.92
C GLU A 238 -20.75 -11.95 -7.35
N MET A 239 -19.57 -12.44 -6.94
CA MET A 239 -18.29 -11.87 -7.37
C MET A 239 -18.02 -12.29 -8.82
N ILE A 240 -17.86 -11.32 -9.73
CA ILE A 240 -17.53 -11.56 -11.14
C ILE A 240 -16.05 -11.22 -11.32
N GLU A 241 -15.20 -12.25 -11.39
CA GLU A 241 -13.74 -12.08 -11.46
C GLU A 241 -13.23 -11.78 -12.89
N GLY A 242 -14.01 -12.11 -13.93
CA GLY A 242 -13.59 -11.98 -15.33
C GLY A 242 -14.73 -11.72 -16.31
N LEU A 243 -14.36 -11.31 -17.53
CA LEU A 243 -15.30 -11.18 -18.65
C LEU A 243 -15.78 -12.59 -19.02
N GLY A 244 -17.04 -12.91 -18.72
CA GLY A 244 -17.59 -14.25 -18.90
C GLY A 244 -17.45 -14.77 -20.33
N ILE A 245 -16.43 -15.60 -20.56
CA ILE A 245 -16.39 -16.57 -21.67
C ILE A 245 -17.08 -17.90 -21.24
N GLU A 246 -17.47 -18.04 -19.97
CA GLU A 246 -18.02 -19.28 -19.41
C GLU A 246 -19.53 -19.23 -19.11
N ARG A 247 -20.35 -18.75 -20.04
CA ARG A 247 -21.77 -19.16 -20.11
C ARG A 247 -21.95 -20.00 -21.38
N GLY A 248 -21.42 -21.22 -21.33
CA GLY A 248 -21.55 -22.21 -22.41
C GLY A 248 -20.70 -23.48 -22.30
N VAL A 249 -19.73 -23.58 -21.37
CA VAL A 249 -18.81 -24.75 -21.29
C VAL A 249 -18.84 -25.46 -19.92
N ALA A 250 -19.70 -25.04 -19.00
CA ALA A 250 -19.91 -25.77 -17.75
C ALA A 250 -20.90 -26.94 -17.95
N GLU A 251 -20.45 -28.01 -18.62
CA GLU A 251 -20.82 -29.40 -18.26
C GLU A 251 -20.01 -30.50 -18.98
N THR A 252 -19.06 -30.19 -19.85
CA THR A 252 -18.20 -31.24 -20.44
C THR A 252 -16.84 -30.64 -20.83
N GLY A 253 -15.77 -30.97 -20.10
CA GLY A 253 -14.43 -30.69 -20.63
C GLY A 253 -13.27 -30.43 -19.67
N SER A 254 -13.39 -30.61 -18.35
CA SER A 254 -12.26 -30.33 -17.45
C SER A 254 -11.31 -31.49 -17.16
N GLU A 255 -11.46 -32.67 -17.79
CA GLU A 255 -10.45 -33.74 -17.73
C GLU A 255 -10.08 -34.34 -19.10
N GLU A 256 -11.01 -34.41 -20.06
CA GLU A 256 -10.73 -35.04 -21.37
C GLU A 256 -9.81 -34.20 -22.30
N GLY A 257 -9.96 -32.87 -22.32
CA GLY A 257 -9.18 -32.01 -23.22
C GLY A 257 -7.69 -31.91 -22.89
N PHE A 258 -7.29 -32.15 -21.64
CA PHE A 258 -5.87 -32.12 -21.26
C PHE A 258 -5.13 -33.42 -21.62
N ASP A 259 -5.85 -34.55 -21.64
CA ASP A 259 -5.31 -35.85 -22.06
C ASP A 259 -5.30 -36.00 -23.59
N GLU A 260 -6.25 -35.40 -24.30
CA GLU A 260 -6.27 -35.39 -25.76
C GLU A 260 -5.08 -34.59 -26.33
N ILE A 261 -4.77 -33.42 -25.76
CA ILE A 261 -3.60 -32.60 -26.14
C ILE A 261 -2.27 -33.30 -25.81
N LYS A 262 -2.20 -34.09 -24.73
CA LYS A 262 -1.02 -34.92 -24.42
C LYS A 262 -0.90 -36.12 -25.35
N GLY A 263 -2.02 -36.73 -25.74
CA GLY A 263 -2.08 -37.85 -26.69
C GLY A 263 -1.62 -37.47 -28.09
N GLU A 264 -2.06 -36.31 -28.61
CA GLU A 264 -1.63 -35.80 -29.91
C GLU A 264 -0.14 -35.45 -29.94
N LYS A 265 0.38 -34.78 -28.89
CA LYS A 265 1.81 -34.46 -28.80
C LYS A 265 2.69 -35.70 -28.70
N ARG A 266 2.19 -36.80 -28.13
CA ARG A 266 2.90 -38.08 -28.05
C ARG A 266 2.90 -38.82 -29.40
N LYS A 267 1.79 -38.82 -30.13
CA LYS A 267 1.71 -39.42 -31.48
C LYS A 267 2.56 -38.66 -32.50
N ALA A 268 2.58 -37.33 -32.45
CA ALA A 268 3.41 -36.51 -33.32
C ALA A 268 4.92 -36.72 -33.10
N ARG A 269 5.35 -36.97 -31.85
CA ARG A 269 6.76 -37.24 -31.53
C ARG A 269 7.20 -38.63 -32.01
N VAL A 270 6.39 -39.66 -31.80
CA VAL A 270 6.69 -41.04 -32.27
C VAL A 270 6.73 -41.12 -33.80
N SER A 271 5.86 -40.38 -34.50
CA SER A 271 5.89 -40.33 -35.97
C SER A 271 7.13 -39.61 -36.54
N GLN A 272 7.71 -38.65 -35.81
CA GLN A 272 8.95 -37.98 -36.24
C GLN A 272 10.20 -38.83 -35.99
N ASP A 273 10.18 -39.67 -34.95
CA ASP A 273 11.30 -40.57 -34.65
C ASP A 273 11.35 -41.74 -35.65
N LEU A 274 10.20 -42.28 -36.08
CA LEU A 274 10.13 -43.35 -37.10
C LEU A 274 10.56 -42.92 -38.51
N VAL A 275 10.46 -41.63 -38.84
CA VAL A 275 10.92 -41.06 -40.12
C VAL A 275 12.43 -40.77 -40.12
N ARG A 276 13.06 -40.76 -38.94
CA ARG A 276 14.52 -40.57 -38.81
C ARG A 276 15.33 -41.87 -38.82
N GLU A 277 14.67 -43.02 -38.67
CA GLU A 277 15.33 -44.34 -38.66
C GLU A 277 15.11 -45.18 -39.94
N SER A 278 14.47 -44.61 -40.98
CA SER A 278 14.36 -45.19 -42.33
C SER A 278 15.19 -44.41 -43.34
#